data_AF-M5TVE8-F1
#
_entry.id   AF-M5TVE8-F1
#
_cell.length_a   1.000
_cell.length_b   1.000
_cell.length_c   1.000
_cell.angle_alpha   90.00
_cell.angle_beta   90.00
_cell.angle_gamma   90.00
#
_symmetry.space_group_name_H-M   'P 1'
#
loop_
_entity.id
_entity.type
_entity.pdbx_description
1 polymer ?
#
loop_
_entity_poly.entity_id
_entity_poly.type
_entity_poly.pdbx_seq_one_letter_code
_entity_poly.pdbx_strand_id
1 'polypeptide(L)' 'MPRSHGGATTWENIVCSCLKCNSRKGGRTPQQARMKLLTNPAKPRFNPLMTHSMDDPRYESWKTFLQTS' A
#
# COMPACT_ATOMS: atom_id res chain seq x y z
N MET A 1 11.04 -2.70 -5.44
CA MET A 1 11.35 -2.76 -6.88
C MET A 1 10.19 -2.21 -7.72
N PRO A 2 10.47 -1.36 -8.74
CA PRO A 2 9.46 -0.86 -9.67
C PRO A 2 8.84 -1.96 -10.54
N ARG A 3 7.58 -1.80 -10.96
CA ARG A 3 6.90 -2.74 -11.88
C ARG A 3 7.63 -2.91 -13.22
N SER A 4 8.19 -1.83 -13.77
CA SER A 4 8.97 -1.87 -15.01
C SER A 4 10.24 -2.72 -14.93
N HIS A 5 10.68 -3.07 -13.72
CA HIS A 5 11.84 -3.94 -13.46
C HIS A 5 11.40 -5.31 -12.91
N GLY A 6 10.13 -5.70 -13.11
CA GLY A 6 9.60 -6.97 -12.60
C GLY A 6 9.17 -6.96 -11.14
N GLY A 7 9.08 -5.79 -10.49
CA GLY A 7 8.63 -5.69 -9.10
C GLY A 7 7.16 -6.09 -8.93
N ALA A 8 6.89 -7.07 -8.06
CA ALA A 8 5.55 -7.57 -7.78
C ALA A 8 4.72 -6.60 -6.93
N THR A 9 3.39 -6.62 -7.07
CA THR A 9 2.47 -5.85 -6.21
C THR A 9 2.20 -6.61 -4.92
N THR A 10 3.17 -6.60 -3.99
CA THR A 10 3.09 -7.28 -2.68
C THR A 10 3.25 -6.30 -1.53
N TRP A 11 2.80 -6.68 -0.33
CA TRP A 11 2.90 -5.87 0.89
C TRP A 11 4.34 -5.49 1.25
N GLU A 12 5.31 -6.32 0.87
CA GLU A 12 6.74 -6.15 1.09
C GLU A 12 7.39 -5.25 0.03
N ASN A 13 6.63 -4.80 -0.97
CA ASN A 13 7.13 -4.00 -2.07
C ASN A 13 6.39 -2.65 -2.24
N ILE A 14 5.14 -2.56 -1.81
CA ILE A 14 4.33 -1.34 -1.93
C ILE A 14 4.48 -0.45 -0.70
N VAL A 15 4.52 0.86 -0.93
CA VAL A 15 4.56 1.89 0.12
C VAL A 15 3.71 3.08 -0.30
N CYS A 16 3.10 3.76 0.67
CA CYS A 16 2.38 5.00 0.41
C CYS A 16 3.37 6.13 0.05
N SER A 17 3.00 7.00 -0.89
CA SER A 17 3.78 8.18 -1.24
C SER A 17 2.88 9.29 -1.76
N CYS A 18 3.31 10.54 -1.63
CA CYS A 18 2.64 11.66 -2.27
C CYS A 18 2.95 11.70 -3.78
N LEU A 19 2.13 12.42 -4.56
CA LEU A 19 2.30 12.54 -6.00
C LEU A 19 3.71 13.02 -6.40
N LYS A 20 4.22 14.06 -5.73
CA LYS A 20 5.57 14.60 -6.00
C LYS A 20 6.67 13.57 -5.78
N CYS A 21 6.59 12.80 -4.69
CA CYS A 21 7.55 11.73 -4.41
C CYS A 21 7.42 10.58 -5.41
N ASN A 22 6.20 10.18 -5.77
CA ASN A 22 5.98 9.12 -6.76
C ASN A 22 6.55 9.50 -8.13
N SER A 23 6.25 10.71 -8.62
CA SER A 23 6.78 11.23 -9.88
C SER A 23 8.30 11.39 -9.83
N ARG A 24 8.84 11.90 -8.71
CA ARG A 24 10.30 12.00 -8.54
C ARG A 24 10.94 10.62 -8.55
N LYS A 25 10.37 9.61 -7.88
CA LYS A 25 10.92 8.24 -7.86
C LYS A 25 10.91 7.63 -9.27
N GLY A 26 9.77 7.72 -9.95
CA GLY A 26 9.55 7.14 -11.27
C GLY A 26 9.84 5.64 -11.30
N GLY A 27 10.42 5.19 -12.43
CA GLY A 27 10.81 3.80 -12.66
C GLY A 27 12.06 3.32 -11.92
N ARG A 28 12.58 4.07 -10.95
CA ARG A 28 13.83 3.76 -10.22
C ARG A 28 13.56 3.07 -8.88
N THR A 29 14.52 2.31 -8.36
CA THR A 29 14.46 1.79 -6.97
C THR A 29 14.59 2.94 -5.96
N PRO A 30 14.15 2.77 -4.69
CA PRO A 30 14.36 3.79 -3.65
C PRO A 30 15.84 4.20 -3.53
N GLN A 31 16.76 3.23 -3.61
CA GLN A 31 18.21 3.46 -3.61
C GLN A 31 18.66 4.37 -4.77
N GLN A 32 18.25 4.04 -6.00
CA GLN A 32 18.57 4.83 -7.20
C GLN A 32 17.95 6.22 -7.18
N ALA A 33 16.78 6.38 -6.54
CA ALA A 33 16.12 7.66 -6.35
C ALA A 33 16.66 8.46 -5.16
N ARG A 34 17.63 7.91 -4.40
CA ARG A 34 18.12 8.46 -3.12
C ARG A 34 16.98 8.78 -2.15
N MET A 35 16.01 7.88 -2.09
CA MET A 35 14.84 7.97 -1.22
C MET A 35 14.93 6.91 -0.13
N LYS A 36 14.98 7.35 1.13
CA LYS A 36 14.89 6.47 2.29
C LYS A 36 13.42 6.22 2.62
N LEU A 37 13.06 4.95 2.82
CA LEU A 37 11.74 4.58 3.31
C LEU A 37 11.62 4.95 4.79
N LEU A 38 10.47 5.47 5.19
CA LEU A 38 10.18 5.79 6.59
C LEU A 38 9.99 4.51 7.42
N THR A 39 9.39 3.49 6.81
CA THR A 39 9.08 2.20 7.43
C THR A 39 9.35 1.10 6.43
N ASN A 40 9.74 -0.08 6.92
CA ASN A 40 9.87 -1.25 6.06
C ASN A 40 8.47 -1.70 5.58
N PRO A 41 8.25 -1.89 4.27
CA PRO A 41 6.99 -2.41 3.75
C PRO A 41 6.72 -3.81 4.32
N ALA A 42 5.54 -4.00 4.91
CA ALA A 42 5.10 -5.25 5.49
C ALA A 42 3.57 -5.30 5.52
N LYS A 43 3.00 -6.50 5.55
CA LYS A 43 1.56 -6.69 5.72
C LYS A 43 1.13 -6.09 7.07
N PRO A 44 0.05 -5.26 7.10
CA PRO A 44 -0.47 -4.74 8.36
C PRO A 44 -0.94 -5.89 9.26
N ARG A 45 -0.71 -5.75 10.56
CA ARG A 45 -1.24 -6.69 11.54
C ARG A 45 -2.73 -6.45 11.70
N PHE A 46 -3.50 -7.53 11.80
CA PHE A 46 -4.92 -7.45 12.11
C PHE A 46 -5.12 -6.82 13.50
N ASN A 47 -6.03 -5.86 13.61
CA ASN A 47 -6.42 -5.25 14.87
C ASN A 47 -7.86 -5.70 15.21
N PRO A 48 -8.09 -6.47 16.30
CA PRO A 48 -9.41 -6.94 16.69
C PRO A 48 -10.45 -5.83 16.92
N LEU A 49 -10.00 -4.60 17.22
CA LEU A 49 -10.91 -3.46 17.42
C LEU A 49 -11.46 -2.89 16.10
N MET A 50 -10.84 -3.21 14.95
CA MET A 50 -11.34 -2.81 13.63
C MET A 50 -12.46 -3.73 13.10
N THR A 51 -12.76 -4.82 13.80
CA THR A 51 -13.81 -5.77 13.37
C THR A 51 -15.20 -5.13 13.42
N HIS A 52 -15.42 -4.15 14.31
CA HIS A 52 -16.72 -3.50 14.52
C HIS A 52 -17.01 -2.31 13.60
N SER A 53 -16.06 -1.87 12.76
CA SER A 53 -16.26 -0.69 11.89
C SER A 53 -16.80 -1.03 10.49
N MET A 54 -17.00 -2.31 10.18
CA MET A 54 -17.38 -2.75 8.82
C MET A 54 -18.88 -2.63 8.52
N ASP A 55 -19.72 -2.55 9.56
CA ASP A 55 -21.17 -2.34 9.44
C ASP A 55 -21.57 -0.85 9.41
N ASP A 56 -20.60 0.05 9.46
CA ASP A 56 -20.85 1.49 9.41
C ASP A 56 -21.30 1.90 7.99
N PRO A 57 -22.46 2.59 7.84
CA PRO A 57 -23.01 3.01 6.54
C PRO A 57 -22.04 3.84 5.69
N ARG A 58 -21.06 4.51 6.32
CA ARG A 58 -20.03 5.30 5.62
C ARG A 58 -19.12 4.44 4.74
N TYR A 59 -19.03 3.14 5.00
CA TYR A 59 -18.19 2.20 4.26
C TYR A 59 -19.00 1.22 3.40
N GLU A 60 -20.28 1.52 3.13
CA GLU A 60 -21.15 0.63 2.34
C GLU A 60 -20.54 0.25 0.98
N SER A 61 -19.93 1.22 0.28
CA SER A 61 -19.26 0.98 -1.01
C SER A 61 -18.04 0.07 -0.93
N TRP A 62 -17.45 -0.08 0.26
CA TRP A 62 -16.29 -0.94 0.46
C TRP A 62 -16.68 -2.42 0.54
N LYS A 63 -17.95 -2.73 0.86
CA LYS A 63 -18.44 -4.11 0.96
C LYS A 63 -18.20 -4.90 -0.34
N THR A 64 -18.29 -4.26 -1.51
CA THR A 64 -18.00 -4.88 -2.81
C THR A 64 -16.56 -5.38 -2.94
N PHE A 65 -15.60 -4.75 -2.25
CA PHE A 65 -14.17 -5.11 -2.31
C PHE A 65 -13.73 -6.04 -1.18
N LEU A 66 -14.56 -6.22 -0.15
CA LEU A 66 -14.25 -7.00 1.05
C LEU A 66 -14.92 -8.38 1.07
N GLN A 67 -15.94 -8.60 0.23
CA GLN A 67 -16.54 -9.93 0.05
C GLN A 67 -15.50 -10.88 -0.53
N THR A 68 -14.96 -11.71 0.34
CA THR A 68 -14.10 -12.84 -0.02
C THR A 68 -15.04 -14.01 -0.29
N SER A 69 -15.10 -14.51 -1.52
CA SER A 69 -15.67 -15.83 -1.80
C SER A 69 -14.90 -16.93 -1.06
#